data_AF-A0A7J2YF63-F1
#
_entry.id   AF-A0A7J2YF63-F1
#
_cell.length_a   1.000
_cell.length_b   1.000
_cell.length_c   1.000
_cell.angle_alpha   90.00
_cell.angle_beta   90.00
_cell.angle_gamma   90.00
#
_symmetry.space_group_name_H-M   'P 1'
#
loop_
_entity.id
_entity.type
_entity.pdbx_description
1 polymer ?
#
loop_
_entity_poly.entity_id
_entity_poly.type
_entity_poly.pdbx_seq_one_letter_code
_entity_poly.pdbx_strand_id
1 'polypeptide(L)'
;MSNGNETNMTHINLDLLKEAIIDMRYLLNRGYNRKTAADYVTSRYKLSKEERAIIFRAVYPDEQAKNRLKKLISNPEEITGRTLLIDGFNNIITIENALKGAILIKCDDGLIRDISYTSRKFKLTQYTETAIIMIF
;
A
#
# COMPACT_ATOMS: atom_id res chain seq x y z
N MET A 1 29.01 25.36 0.67
CA MET A 1 28.47 24.50 -0.40
C MET A 1 28.11 23.16 0.20
N SER A 2 26.80 22.90 0.24
CA SER A 2 26.15 21.58 0.29
C SER A 2 26.55 20.60 1.39
N ASN A 3 26.14 20.87 2.64
CA ASN A 3 25.92 19.77 3.59
C ASN A 3 24.60 19.09 3.23
N GLY A 4 24.69 17.77 3.06
CA GLY A 4 23.65 16.91 2.50
C GLY A 4 22.30 17.05 3.20
N ASN A 5 21.25 16.98 2.38
CA ASN A 5 19.91 16.69 2.85
C ASN A 5 19.93 15.37 3.62
N GLU A 6 20.02 15.45 4.93
CA GLU A 6 19.46 14.44 5.81
C GLU A 6 18.04 14.20 5.32
N THR A 7 17.82 13.01 4.77
CA THR A 7 16.51 12.59 4.32
C THR A 7 15.66 12.58 5.57
N ASN A 8 14.72 13.53 5.69
CA ASN A 8 13.74 13.58 6.78
C ASN A 8 13.10 12.19 6.92
N MET A 9 13.64 11.36 7.81
CA MET A 9 13.09 10.04 8.07
C MET A 9 11.73 10.30 8.70
N THR A 10 10.68 10.00 7.93
CA THR A 10 9.32 10.15 8.40
C THR A 10 9.15 9.21 9.58
N HIS A 11 9.07 9.77 10.78
CA HIS A 11 8.91 8.97 11.98
C HIS A 11 7.47 8.46 12.06
N ILE A 12 7.25 7.21 11.70
CA ILE A 12 5.96 6.54 11.82
C ILE A 12 5.80 6.00 13.24
N ASN A 13 4.74 6.41 13.94
CA ASN A 13 4.44 5.87 15.26
C ASN A 13 3.64 4.56 15.13
N LEU A 14 4.34 3.43 15.26
CA LEU A 14 3.74 2.10 15.08
C LEU A 14 2.69 1.76 16.15
N ASP A 15 2.86 2.19 17.39
CA ASP A 15 1.90 1.88 18.45
C ASP A 15 0.61 2.68 18.28
N LEU A 16 0.72 3.95 17.92
CA LEU A 16 -0.43 4.77 17.53
C LEU A 16 -1.17 4.18 16.32
N LEU A 17 -0.41 3.69 15.33
CA LEU A 17 -0.99 3.07 14.13
C LEU A 17 -1.76 1.79 14.43
N LYS A 18 -1.32 0.95 15.37
CA LYS A 18 -2.04 -0.27 15.75
C LYS A 18 -3.46 0.06 16.21
N GLU A 19 -3.60 1.05 17.10
CA GLU A 19 -4.90 1.51 17.58
C GLU A 19 -5.74 2.12 16.45
N ALA A 20 -5.12 2.96 15.61
CA ALA A 20 -5.81 3.56 14.46
C ALA A 20 -6.31 2.51 13.45
N ILE A 21 -5.58 1.42 13.25
CA ILE A 21 -5.97 0.32 12.36
C ILE A 21 -7.22 -0.39 12.91
N ILE A 22 -7.29 -0.63 14.22
CA ILE A 22 -8.44 -1.26 14.88
C ILE A 22 -9.69 -0.39 14.67
N ASP A 23 -9.60 0.91 14.98
CA ASP A 23 -10.72 1.86 14.81
C ASP A 23 -11.14 1.99 13.34
N MET A 24 -10.16 2.10 12.42
CA MET A 24 -10.42 2.17 10.98
C MET A 24 -11.18 0.92 10.50
N ARG A 25 -10.73 -0.26 10.91
CA ARG A 25 -11.36 -1.53 10.54
C ARG A 25 -12.77 -1.65 11.11
N TYR A 26 -12.97 -1.25 12.35
CA TYR A 26 -14.28 -1.24 12.98
C TYR A 26 -15.29 -0.40 12.18
N LEU A 27 -14.90 0.82 11.77
CA LEU A 27 -15.74 1.68 10.94
C LEU A 27 -16.03 1.05 9.57
N LEU A 28 -14.99 0.52 8.90
CA LEU A 28 -15.13 -0.10 7.58
C LEU A 28 -16.06 -1.33 7.61
N ASN A 29 -15.96 -2.17 8.64
CA ASN A 29 -16.83 -3.33 8.84
C ASN A 29 -18.31 -2.95 9.01
N ARG A 30 -18.59 -1.74 9.52
CA ARG A 30 -19.95 -1.20 9.68
C ARG A 30 -20.47 -0.49 8.42
N GLY A 31 -19.73 -0.55 7.32
CA GLY A 31 -20.15 0.02 6.04
C GLY A 31 -19.89 1.53 5.91
N TYR A 32 -19.09 2.13 6.80
CA TYR A 32 -18.72 3.54 6.64
C TYR A 32 -17.88 3.74 5.37
N ASN A 33 -18.06 4.89 4.72
CA ASN A 33 -17.22 5.27 3.60
C ASN A 33 -15.75 5.39 4.03
N ARG A 34 -14.85 4.78 3.26
CA ARG A 34 -13.41 4.73 3.58
C ARG A 34 -12.74 6.09 3.71
N LYS A 35 -13.08 7.05 2.85
CA LYS A 35 -12.50 8.40 2.94
C LYS A 35 -12.91 9.05 4.26
N THR A 36 -14.21 9.01 4.57
CA THR A 36 -14.75 9.56 5.83
C THR A 36 -14.17 8.85 7.06
N ALA A 37 -14.07 7.52 7.04
CA ALA A 37 -13.49 6.74 8.14
C ALA A 37 -12.01 7.10 8.36
N ALA A 38 -11.22 7.19 7.28
CA ALA A 38 -9.83 7.59 7.37
C ALA A 38 -9.68 9.02 7.90
N ASP A 39 -10.50 9.97 7.44
CA ASP A 39 -10.47 11.35 7.92
C ASP A 39 -10.81 11.44 9.42
N TYR A 40 -11.79 10.67 9.88
CA TYR A 40 -12.18 10.60 11.29
C TYR A 40 -11.06 10.01 12.16
N VAL A 41 -10.51 8.86 11.77
CA VAL A 41 -9.43 8.19 12.50
C VAL A 41 -8.17 9.06 12.51
N THR A 42 -7.81 9.67 11.37
CA THR A 42 -6.69 10.62 11.32
C THR A 42 -6.88 11.78 12.28
N SER A 43 -8.08 12.36 12.35
CA SER A 43 -8.37 13.46 13.28
C SER A 43 -8.26 13.03 14.75
N ARG A 44 -8.82 11.86 15.09
CA ARG A 44 -8.80 11.29 16.45
C ARG A 44 -7.38 11.04 16.97
N TYR A 45 -6.55 10.40 16.14
CA TYR A 45 -5.18 10.02 16.51
C TYR A 45 -4.11 11.05 16.12
N LYS A 46 -4.51 12.16 15.48
CA LYS A 46 -3.61 13.19 14.93
C LYS A 46 -2.53 12.61 14.00
N LEU A 47 -2.93 11.68 13.13
CA LEU A 47 -2.01 11.00 12.23
C LEU A 47 -1.37 11.97 11.24
N SER A 48 -0.09 11.74 10.93
CA SER A 48 0.62 12.37 9.82
C SER A 48 0.01 12.01 8.46
N LYS A 49 0.48 12.64 7.38
CA LYS A 49 0.00 12.35 6.02
C LYS A 49 0.36 10.92 5.61
N GLU A 50 1.55 10.47 5.97
CA GLU A 50 2.07 9.14 5.68
C GLU A 50 1.33 8.07 6.50
N GLU A 51 1.09 8.30 7.79
CA GLU A 51 0.28 7.41 8.63
C GLU A 51 -1.18 7.33 8.15
N ARG A 52 -1.77 8.45 7.74
CA ARG A 52 -3.09 8.45 7.10
C ARG A 52 -3.07 7.62 5.81
N ALA A 53 -2.03 7.76 4.99
CA ALA A 53 -1.90 6.99 3.75
C ALA A 53 -1.75 5.49 4.04
N ILE A 54 -0.99 5.13 5.09
CA ILE A 54 -0.86 3.76 5.59
C ILE A 54 -2.24 3.18 5.91
N ILE A 55 -3.00 3.79 6.81
CA ILE A 55 -4.30 3.22 7.22
C ILE A 55 -5.31 3.19 6.07
N PHE A 56 -5.27 4.19 5.18
CA PHE A 56 -6.20 4.27 4.05
C PHE A 56 -5.96 3.15 3.03
N ARG A 57 -4.70 2.76 2.80
CA ARG A 57 -4.32 1.77 1.79
C ARG A 57 -4.18 0.36 2.32
N ALA A 58 -3.84 0.20 3.60
CA ALA A 58 -3.60 -1.10 4.22
C ALA A 58 -4.83 -1.71 4.88
N VAL A 59 -5.79 -0.91 5.34
CA VAL A 59 -6.92 -1.41 6.14
C VAL A 59 -8.18 -1.60 5.29
N TYR A 60 -8.74 -2.80 5.35
CA TYR A 60 -9.98 -3.18 4.69
C TYR A 60 -10.93 -3.88 5.66
N PRO A 61 -12.23 -3.96 5.35
CA PRO A 61 -13.15 -4.82 6.08
C PRO A 61 -12.62 -6.26 6.14
N ASP A 62 -12.88 -6.97 7.23
CA ASP A 62 -12.38 -8.33 7.45
C ASP A 62 -12.79 -9.28 6.34
N GLU A 63 -14.04 -9.20 5.90
CA GLU A 63 -14.54 -10.05 4.80
C GLU A 63 -13.81 -9.77 3.48
N GLN A 64 -13.43 -8.52 3.20
CA GLN A 64 -12.64 -8.20 2.01
C GLN A 64 -11.22 -8.74 2.12
N ALA A 65 -10.57 -8.59 3.28
CA ALA A 65 -9.23 -9.10 3.52
C ALA A 65 -9.19 -10.64 3.39
N LYS A 66 -10.12 -11.34 4.04
CA LYS A 66 -10.28 -12.81 3.93
C LYS A 66 -10.51 -13.25 2.50
N ASN A 67 -11.37 -12.56 1.75
CA ASN A 67 -11.66 -12.91 0.36
C ASN A 67 -10.46 -12.71 -0.57
N ARG A 68 -9.56 -11.77 -0.27
CA ARG A 68 -8.29 -11.64 -1.01
C ARG A 68 -7.33 -12.76 -0.65
N LEU A 69 -7.14 -13.05 0.63
CA LEU A 69 -6.29 -14.15 1.10
C LEU A 69 -6.67 -15.48 0.43
N LYS A 70 -7.98 -15.79 0.35
CA LYS A 70 -8.49 -17.01 -0.31
C LYS A 70 -8.16 -17.11 -1.80
N LYS A 71 -7.84 -15.99 -2.45
CA LYS A 71 -7.50 -15.93 -3.88
C LYS A 71 -5.99 -15.90 -4.13
N LEU A 72 -5.18 -15.79 -3.08
CA LEU A 72 -3.72 -15.80 -3.22
C LEU A 72 -3.25 -17.21 -3.52
N ILE A 73 -2.35 -17.31 -4.50
CA ILE A 73 -1.68 -18.54 -4.88
C ILE A 73 -0.30 -18.51 -4.23
N SER A 74 0.01 -19.53 -3.43
CA SER A 74 1.28 -19.59 -2.67
C SER A 74 2.35 -20.41 -3.38
N ASN A 75 1.95 -21.38 -4.21
CA ASN A 75 2.87 -22.14 -5.04
C ASN A 75 2.74 -21.71 -6.52
N PRO A 76 3.79 -21.16 -7.14
CA PRO A 76 3.80 -20.82 -8.57
C PRO A 76 3.44 -21.99 -9.49
N GLU A 77 3.68 -23.24 -9.07
CA GLU A 77 3.36 -24.42 -9.88
C GLU A 77 1.86 -24.55 -10.17
N GLU A 78 0.99 -24.01 -9.31
CA GLU A 78 -0.48 -24.07 -9.45
C GLU A 78 -1.00 -23.34 -10.70
N ILE A 79 -0.20 -22.42 -11.25
CA ILE A 79 -0.52 -21.67 -12.46
C ILE A 79 0.30 -22.11 -13.68
N THR A 80 1.07 -23.20 -13.56
CA THR A 80 1.84 -23.75 -14.69
C THR A 80 0.92 -24.09 -15.86
N GLY A 81 1.32 -23.69 -17.07
CA GLY A 81 0.54 -23.93 -18.29
C GLY A 81 -0.69 -23.03 -18.43
N ARG A 82 -0.91 -22.07 -17.53
CA ARG A 82 -1.99 -21.08 -17.64
C ARG A 82 -1.47 -19.76 -18.20
N THR A 83 -2.32 -19.05 -18.92
CA THR A 83 -2.04 -17.66 -19.31
C THR A 83 -2.30 -16.73 -18.13
N LEU A 84 -1.26 -16.01 -17.68
CA LEU A 84 -1.38 -15.00 -16.64
C LEU A 84 -1.56 -13.61 -17.27
N LEU A 85 -2.63 -12.92 -16.90
CA LEU A 85 -2.85 -11.52 -17.26
C LEU A 85 -2.45 -10.64 -16.08
N ILE A 86 -1.48 -9.77 -16.28
CA ILE A 86 -0.94 -8.87 -15.26
C ILE A 86 -1.40 -7.45 -15.56
N ASP A 87 -1.98 -6.78 -14.56
CA ASP A 87 -2.18 -5.32 -14.61
C ASP A 87 -0.82 -4.63 -14.47
N GLY A 88 -0.23 -4.30 -15.62
CA GLY A 88 1.12 -3.75 -15.68
C GLY A 88 1.27 -2.45 -14.91
N PHE A 89 0.31 -1.52 -14.99
CA PHE A 89 0.49 -0.19 -14.38
C PHE A 89 0.57 -0.25 -12.85
N ASN A 90 -0.33 -0.99 -12.21
CA ASN A 90 -0.33 -1.10 -10.75
C ASN A 90 0.94 -1.80 -10.25
N ASN A 91 1.41 -2.85 -10.93
CA ASN A 91 2.64 -3.55 -10.55
C ASN A 91 3.90 -2.70 -10.80
N ILE A 92 4.00 -2.08 -11.97
CA ILE A 92 5.13 -1.20 -12.32
C ILE A 92 5.24 -0.04 -11.33
N ILE A 93 4.14 0.64 -11.01
CA ILE A 93 4.15 1.78 -10.07
C ILE A 93 4.64 1.33 -8.68
N THR A 94 4.14 0.19 -8.18
CA THR A 94 4.57 -0.33 -6.88
C THR A 94 6.05 -0.74 -6.88
N ILE A 95 6.55 -1.41 -7.93
CA ILE A 95 7.97 -1.78 -8.05
C ILE A 95 8.86 -0.54 -8.19
N GLU A 96 8.45 0.46 -8.98
CA GLU A 96 9.20 1.71 -9.07
C GLU A 96 9.30 2.42 -7.72
N ASN A 97 8.21 2.45 -6.95
CA ASN A 97 8.21 3.04 -5.61
C ASN A 97 9.15 2.24 -4.68
N ALA A 98 9.18 0.92 -4.81
CA ALA A 98 10.15 0.07 -4.11
C ALA A 98 11.60 0.44 -4.47
N LEU A 99 11.91 0.54 -5.77
CA LEU A 99 13.24 0.89 -6.27
C LEU A 99 13.69 2.30 -5.84
N LYS A 100 12.74 3.22 -5.65
CA LYS A 100 12.99 4.57 -5.11
C LYS A 100 13.20 4.60 -3.60
N GLY A 101 13.08 3.46 -2.90
CA GLY A 101 13.17 3.39 -1.44
C GLY A 101 11.93 3.94 -0.73
N ALA A 102 10.78 3.99 -1.41
CA ALA A 102 9.53 4.41 -0.77
C ALA A 102 9.03 3.35 0.23
N ILE A 103 8.18 3.78 1.16
CA ILE A 103 7.58 2.89 2.15
C ILE A 103 6.61 1.92 1.46
N LEU A 104 6.84 0.64 1.70
CA LEU A 104 5.94 -0.46 1.36
C LEU A 104 5.38 -1.10 2.62
N ILE A 105 4.13 -1.53 2.54
CA ILE A 105 3.43 -2.17 3.65
C ILE A 105 3.00 -3.57 3.24
N LYS A 106 3.40 -4.56 4.04
CA LYS A 106 2.79 -5.88 4.01
C LYS A 106 1.46 -5.82 4.76
N CYS A 107 0.36 -5.91 4.02
CA CYS A 107 -0.98 -5.84 4.57
C CYS A 107 -1.43 -7.21 5.08
N ASP A 108 -2.41 -7.23 5.97
CA ASP A 108 -2.95 -8.47 6.55
C ASP A 108 -3.88 -9.23 5.59
N ASP A 109 -4.20 -8.65 4.43
CA ASP A 109 -4.82 -9.35 3.30
C ASP A 109 -3.82 -10.05 2.37
N GLY A 110 -2.54 -10.10 2.79
CA GLY A 110 -1.44 -10.80 2.12
C GLY A 110 -0.78 -10.02 0.98
N LEU A 111 -1.29 -8.85 0.60
CA LEU A 111 -0.72 -8.03 -0.46
C LEU A 111 0.28 -7.01 0.08
N ILE A 112 1.28 -6.68 -0.75
CA ILE A 112 2.20 -5.56 -0.50
C ILE A 112 1.67 -4.33 -1.23
N ARG A 113 1.66 -3.18 -0.57
CA ARG A 113 1.20 -1.90 -1.15
C ARG A 113 2.15 -0.77 -0.82
N ASP A 114 2.43 0.07 -1.80
CA ASP A 114 3.04 1.38 -1.55
C ASP A 114 2.01 2.36 -1.00
N ILE A 115 2.50 3.39 -0.29
CA ILE A 115 1.66 4.46 0.26
C ILE A 115 1.58 5.70 -0.63
N SER A 116 2.29 5.69 -1.75
CA SER A 116 2.44 6.84 -2.64
C SER A 116 1.09 7.18 -3.28
N TYR A 117 0.61 8.40 -3.04
CA TYR A 117 -0.54 8.91 -3.76
C TYR A 117 -0.07 9.55 -5.07
N THR A 118 -0.21 8.83 -6.18
CA THR A 118 0.03 9.40 -7.51
C THR A 118 -1.30 9.68 -8.20
N SER A 119 -1.80 10.91 -8.12
CA SER A 119 -2.96 11.37 -8.91
C SER A 119 -2.60 11.79 -10.34
N ARG A 120 -1.33 11.63 -10.74
CA ARG A 120 -0.84 12.04 -12.06
C ARG A 120 -0.95 10.87 -13.03
N LYS A 121 -1.22 11.17 -14.30
CA LYS A 121 -1.06 10.21 -15.39
C LYS A 121 0.33 9.57 -15.30
N PHE A 122 0.40 8.25 -15.50
CA PHE A 122 1.66 7.51 -15.51
C PHE A 122 2.65 8.19 -16.48
N LYS A 123 3.89 8.38 -16.02
CA LYS A 123 5.00 8.90 -16.81
C LYS A 123 6.15 7.92 -16.66
N LEU A 124 6.80 7.61 -17.77
CA LEU A 124 8.01 6.80 -17.76
C LEU A 124 9.07 7.47 -16.88
N THR A 125 9.73 6.66 -16.07
CA THR A 125 10.85 7.07 -15.21
C THR A 125 12.07 6.21 -15.54
N GLN A 126 13.23 6.59 -15.02
CA GLN A 126 14.44 5.77 -15.14
C GLN A 126 14.31 4.36 -14.53
N TYR A 127 13.29 4.12 -13.70
CA TYR A 127 13.02 2.82 -13.07
C TYR A 127 12.01 1.97 -13.85
N THR A 128 11.34 2.51 -14.87
CA THR A 128 10.26 1.79 -15.56
C THR A 128 10.77 0.54 -16.25
N GLU A 129 11.91 0.62 -16.93
CA GLU A 129 12.51 -0.52 -17.63
C GLU A 129 12.88 -1.64 -16.65
N THR A 130 13.57 -1.30 -15.56
CA THR A 130 13.88 -2.24 -14.48
C THR A 130 12.62 -2.89 -13.90
N ALA A 131 11.57 -2.09 -13.67
CA ALA A 131 10.31 -2.60 -13.13
C ALA A 131 9.63 -3.60 -14.07
N ILE A 132 9.70 -3.40 -15.39
CA ILE A 132 9.17 -4.34 -16.38
C ILE A 132 9.98 -5.65 -16.35
N ILE A 133 11.31 -5.57 -16.34
CA ILE A 133 12.20 -6.74 -16.27
C ILE A 133 11.99 -7.55 -14.97
N MET A 134 11.60 -6.91 -13.88
CA MET A 134 11.31 -7.63 -12.63
C MET A 134 9.97 -8.40 -12.65
N ILE A 135 9.09 -8.12 -13.61
CA ILE A 135 7.78 -8.78 -13.75
C ILE A 135 7.86 -9.97 -14.71
N PHE A 136 8.69 -9.89 -15.76
CA PHE A 136 8.77 -10.84 -16.87
C PHE A 136 10.14 -11.49 -16.97
#